data_AF-A0A359I6M5-F1
#
_entry.id   AF-A0A359I6M5-F1
#
_cell.length_a   1.000
_cell.length_b   1.000
_cell.length_c   1.000
_cell.angle_alpha   90.00
_cell.angle_beta   90.00
_cell.angle_gamma   90.00
#
_symmetry.space_group_name_H-M   'P 1'
#
loop_
_entity.id
_entity.type
_entity.pdbx_description
1 polymer ?
#
loop_
_entity_poly.entity_id
_entity_poly.type
_entity_poly.pdbx_seq_one_letter_code
_entity_poly.pdbx_strand_id
1 'polypeptide(L)' 'MDKEYFKSISLLDFMLHLGAEMKGKDRKGFWFLAPYRSERKASLHIGYNNLWYDYG' A
#
# COMPACT_ATOMS: atom_id res chain seq x y z
N MET A 1 -5.18 -12.33 -19.30
CA MET A 1 -5.66 -11.20 -18.47
C MET A 1 -5.41 -9.92 -19.24
N ASP A 2 -6.38 -9.01 -19.25
CA ASP A 2 -6.22 -7.70 -19.88
C ASP A 2 -5.68 -6.64 -18.88
N LYS A 3 -5.32 -5.47 -19.40
CA LYS A 3 -4.79 -4.35 -18.59
C LYS A 3 -5.81 -3.80 -17.60
N GLU A 4 -7.10 -3.85 -17.93
CA GLU A 4 -8.17 -3.28 -17.11
C GLU A 4 -8.43 -4.14 -15.87
N TYR A 5 -8.30 -5.45 -16.00
CA TYR A 5 -8.31 -6.39 -14.88
C TYR A 5 -7.27 -6.00 -13.82
N PHE A 6 -6.02 -5.75 -14.21
CA PHE A 6 -4.97 -5.37 -13.25
C PHE A 6 -5.25 -4.05 -12.54
N LYS A 7 -5.87 -3.08 -13.21
CA LYS A 7 -6.26 -1.80 -12.59
C LYS A 7 -7.38 -1.96 -11.55
N SER A 8 -8.19 -3.01 -11.67
CA SER A 8 -9.28 -3.30 -10.73
C SER A 8 -8.79 -3.93 -9.42
N ILE A 9 -7.55 -4.42 -9.38
CA ILE A 9 -6.97 -5.00 -8.17
C ILE A 9 -6.74 -3.89 -7.15
N SER A 10 -7.36 -4.05 -5.99
CA SER A 10 -7.17 -3.20 -4.82
C SER A 10 -5.74 -3.34 -4.29
N LEU A 11 -4.96 -2.25 -4.35
CA LEU A 11 -3.62 -2.20 -3.76
C LEU A 11 -3.66 -2.42 -2.25
N LEU A 12 -4.76 -2.00 -1.58
CA LEU A 12 -4.93 -2.26 -0.16
C LEU A 12 -5.01 -3.75 0.13
N ASP A 13 -5.91 -4.46 -0.56
CA ASP A 13 -6.10 -5.90 -0.35
C ASP A 13 -4.85 -6.68 -0.76
N PHE A 14 -4.17 -6.23 -1.82
CA PHE A 14 -2.89 -6.79 -2.23
C PHE A 14 -1.83 -6.66 -1.13
N MET A 15 -1.66 -5.47 -0.54
CA MET A 15 -0.68 -5.25 0.53
C MET A 15 -1.02 -6.03 1.81
N LEU A 16 -2.29 -6.11 2.17
CA LEU A 16 -2.76 -6.94 3.29
C LEU A 16 -2.50 -8.43 3.05
N HIS A 17 -2.74 -8.91 1.82
CA HIS A 17 -2.46 -10.29 1.43
C HIS A 17 -0.96 -10.63 1.47
N LEU A 18 -0.09 -9.66 1.13
CA LEU A 18 1.36 -9.80 1.28
C LEU A 18 1.83 -9.82 2.74
N GLY A 19 0.96 -9.53 3.71
CA GLY A 19 1.32 -9.43 5.12
C GLY A 19 2.08 -8.16 5.47
N ALA A 20 1.97 -7.10 4.66
CA ALA A 20 2.57 -5.81 4.99
C ALA A 20 1.94 -5.23 6.26
N GLU A 21 2.77 -4.69 7.15
CA GLU A 21 2.30 -4.19 8.44
C GLU A 21 1.70 -2.78 8.31
N MET A 22 0.38 -2.66 8.46
CA MET A 22 -0.30 -1.36 8.53
C MET A 22 0.01 -0.67 9.86
N LYS A 23 0.55 0.55 9.80
CA LYS A 23 0.79 1.39 10.99
C LYS A 23 -0.30 2.41 11.26
N GLY A 24 -1.12 2.74 10.27
CA GLY A 24 -2.24 3.64 10.46
C GLY A 24 -2.91 4.07 9.17
N LYS A 25 -3.80 5.05 9.28
CA LYS A 25 -4.49 5.68 8.16
C LYS A 25 -4.64 7.18 8.38
N ASP A 26 -4.79 7.90 7.29
CA ASP A 26 -5.12 9.32 7.28
C ASP A 26 -6.26 9.61 6.29
N ARG A 27 -6.52 10.90 6.03
CA ARG A 27 -7.56 11.34 5.08
C ARG A 27 -7.28 10.96 3.63
N LYS A 28 -6.04 10.59 3.30
CA LYS A 28 -5.59 10.28 1.92
C LYS A 28 -5.39 8.79 1.69
N GLY A 29 -5.24 7.98 2.74
CA GLY A 29 -5.08 6.54 2.60
C GLY A 29 -4.48 5.87 3.81
N PHE A 30 -3.68 4.84 3.55
CA PHE A 30 -3.16 3.90 4.54
C PHE A 30 -1.64 3.91 4.56
N TRP A 31 -1.08 3.85 5.76
CA TRP A 31 0.37 3.83 6.00
C TRP A 31 0.80 2.42 6.39
N PHE A 32 1.82 1.91 5.70
CA PHE A 32 2.43 0.60 5.91
C PHE A 32 3.93 0.75 6.15
N LEU A 33 4.52 -0.25 6.81
CA LEU A 33 5.96 -0.50 6.63
C LEU A 33 6.20 -1.01 5.21
N ALA A 34 7.24 -0.52 4.55
CA ALA A 34 7.66 -1.01 3.25
C ALA A 34 8.08 -2.49 3.35
N PRO A 35 7.43 -3.43 2.64
CA PRO A 35 7.66 -4.87 2.82
C PRO A 35 9.04 -5.34 2.30
N TYR A 36 9.77 -4.47 1.59
CA TYR A 36 11.06 -4.76 0.98
C TYR A 36 12.26 -4.14 1.73
N ARG A 37 12.05 -3.48 2.86
CA ARG A 37 13.15 -2.99 3.71
C ARG A 37 12.80 -3.02 5.19
N SER A 38 13.84 -3.00 6.04
CA SER A 38 13.67 -2.90 7.48
C SER A 38 13.58 -1.43 7.89
N GLU A 39 12.41 -1.01 8.36
CA GLU A 39 12.17 0.36 8.84
C GLU A 39 11.30 0.37 10.09
N ARG A 40 11.47 1.38 10.96
CA ARG A 40 10.68 1.53 12.18
C ARG A 40 9.44 2.40 11.98
N LYS A 41 9.52 3.38 11.07
CA LYS A 41 8.45 4.32 10.76
C LYS A 41 7.87 3.97 9.40
N ALA A 42 6.55 3.90 9.31
CA ALA A 42 5.87 3.71 8.03
C ALA A 42 6.22 4.82 7.06
N SER A 43 6.54 4.40 5.84
CA SER A 43 6.91 5.28 4.73
C SER A 43 6.16 4.93 3.45
N LEU A 44 5.54 3.74 3.38
CA LEU A 44 4.72 3.30 2.27
C LEU A 44 3.28 3.78 2.47
N HIS A 45 2.75 4.57 1.53
CA HIS A 45 1.39 5.10 1.54
C HIS A 45 0.57 4.50 0.39
N ILE A 46 -0.57 3.89 0.68
CA ILE A 46 -1.55 3.43 -0.30
C ILE A 46 -2.75 4.38 -0.27
N GLY A 47 -2.96 5.12 -1.36
CA GLY A 47 -4.05 6.08 -1.48
C GLY A 47 -5.40 5.43 -1.80
N TYR A 48 -6.49 6.08 -1.40
CA TYR A 48 -7.85 5.65 -1.77
C TYR A 48 -8.12 5.67 -3.28
N ASN A 49 -7.27 6.35 -4.04
CA ASN A 49 -7.26 6.36 -5.51
C ASN A 49 -6.50 5.17 -6.14
N ASN A 50 -6.17 4.16 -5.33
CA ASN A 50 -5.47 2.95 -5.77
C ASN A 50 -4.09 3.22 -6.38
N LEU A 51 -3.39 4.25 -5.87
CA LEU A 51 -1.98 4.53 -6.15
C LEU A 51 -1.16 4.37 -4.88
N TRP A 52 0.13 4.09 -5.03
CA TRP A 52 1.05 3.99 -3.92
C TRP A 52 2.24 4.95 -4.08
N TYR A 53 2.76 5.41 -2.95
CA TYR A 53 3.95 6.23 -2.87
C TYR A 53 4.82 5.71 -1.73
N ASP A 54 6.11 5.66 -1.96
CA ASP A 54 7.10 5.37 -0.94
C ASP A 54 7.94 6.61 -0.64
N TYR A 55 8.06 6.95 0.65
CA TYR A 55 8.76 8.12 1.16
C TYR A 55 10.05 7.78 1.94
N GLY A 56 10.44 6.51 2.01
CA GLY A 56 11.60 6.03 2.78
C GLY A 56 12.84 5.76 1.94
#